data_AF-A0A0C1GVH7-F1
#
_entry.id   AF-A0A0C1GVH7-F1
#
_cell.length_a   1.000
_cell.length_b   1.000
_cell.length_c   1.000
_cell.angle_alpha   90.00
_cell.angle_beta   90.00
_cell.angle_gamma   90.00
#
_symmetry.space_group_name_H-M   'P 1'
#
loop_
_entity.id
_entity.type
_entity.pdbx_description
1 polymer ?
#
loop_
_entity_poly.entity_id
_entity_poly.type
_entity_poly.pdbx_seq_one_letter_code
_entity_poly.pdbx_strand_id
1 'polypeptide(L)'
;MFNLIEGDFISRYAQAYGEWSDLEVRFLLNNLCADSNVVEVGSNIGMHAIPIARHIERGKLFCFEPQRVIFQTLCANISLNSLTNVYAYQEGVGDENAWLEIPSSDYETEWNYGSFSLDKGFDTESSFDGIR
;
A
#
# COMPACT_ATOMS: atom_id res chain seq x y z
N MET A 1 10.42 8.74 -5.21
CA MET A 1 11.16 7.50 -5.53
C MET A 1 10.41 6.35 -4.87
N PHE A 2 10.34 5.20 -5.53
CA PHE A 2 9.73 4.00 -4.98
C PHE A 2 10.77 2.87 -5.02
N ASN A 3 10.99 2.23 -3.88
CA ASN A 3 11.48 0.87 -3.77
C ASN A 3 10.34 -0.07 -4.22
N LEU A 4 10.66 -0.90 -5.20
CA LEU A 4 9.73 -1.78 -5.89
C LEU A 4 10.13 -3.23 -5.56
N ILE A 5 9.16 -4.11 -5.34
CA ILE A 5 9.43 -5.52 -5.03
C ILE A 5 9.70 -6.25 -6.36
N GLU A 6 10.91 -6.82 -6.54
CA GLU A 6 11.25 -7.54 -7.78
C GLU A 6 10.23 -8.66 -8.05
N GLY A 7 9.67 -8.70 -9.27
CA GLY A 7 8.61 -9.64 -9.65
C GLY A 7 7.18 -9.13 -9.43
N ASP A 8 6.94 -8.12 -8.59
CA ASP A 8 5.60 -7.51 -8.49
C ASP A 8 5.20 -6.88 -9.84
N PHE A 9 3.95 -7.10 -10.26
CA PHE A 9 3.36 -6.44 -11.43
C PHE A 9 3.58 -4.92 -11.37
N ILE A 10 3.48 -4.32 -10.18
CA ILE A 10 3.68 -2.88 -9.97
C ILE A 10 5.11 -2.45 -10.36
N SER A 11 6.11 -3.30 -10.15
CA SER A 11 7.52 -3.01 -10.44
C SER A 11 7.81 -2.90 -11.94
N ARG A 12 7.18 -3.76 -12.77
CA ARG A 12 7.25 -3.68 -14.23
C ARG A 12 6.55 -2.45 -14.79
N TYR A 13 5.43 -2.02 -14.18
CA TYR A 13 4.70 -0.83 -14.60
C TYR A 13 5.36 0.48 -14.13
N ALA A 14 5.94 0.50 -12.93
CA ALA A 14 6.59 1.69 -12.36
C ALA A 14 7.93 2.04 -13.07
N GLN A 15 8.68 1.05 -13.57
CA GLN A 15 9.89 1.31 -14.37
C GLN A 15 9.59 1.86 -15.76
N ALA A 16 8.41 1.60 -16.33
CA ALA A 16 8.10 1.94 -17.71
C ALA A 16 7.50 3.35 -17.90
N TYR A 17 6.84 3.93 -16.89
CA TYR A 17 6.00 5.11 -17.14
C TYR A 17 6.20 6.32 -16.23
N GLY A 18 6.92 6.25 -15.11
CA GLY A 18 7.16 7.41 -14.23
C GLY A 18 5.90 8.01 -13.58
N GLU A 19 4.71 7.65 -14.04
CA GLU A 19 3.40 8.10 -13.62
C GLU A 19 2.45 6.89 -13.69
N TRP A 20 1.98 6.40 -12.55
CA TRP A 20 0.92 5.40 -12.49
C TRP A 20 -0.28 5.97 -11.74
N SER A 21 -1.48 5.69 -12.30
CA SER A 21 -2.81 6.22 -11.97
C SER A 21 -2.90 7.72 -11.69
N ASP A 22 -2.42 8.52 -12.65
CA ASP A 22 -2.49 9.98 -12.57
C ASP A 22 -3.95 10.45 -12.39
N LEU A 23 -4.94 9.76 -12.96
CA LEU A 23 -6.35 10.13 -12.83
C LEU A 23 -6.94 9.85 -11.45
N GLU A 24 -6.72 8.68 -10.85
CA GLU A 24 -7.28 8.37 -9.52
C GLU A 24 -6.58 9.20 -8.45
N VAL A 25 -5.25 9.31 -8.53
CA VAL A 25 -4.49 10.17 -7.61
C VAL A 25 -4.96 11.62 -7.76
N ARG A 26 -5.05 12.17 -8.97
CA ARG A 26 -5.57 13.54 -9.17
C ARG A 26 -6.99 13.69 -8.64
N PHE A 27 -7.85 12.69 -8.83
CA PHE A 27 -9.21 12.71 -8.28
C PHE A 27 -9.20 12.79 -6.74
N LEU A 28 -8.39 11.97 -6.08
CA LEU A 28 -8.22 12.03 -4.62
C LEU A 28 -7.70 13.41 -4.18
N LEU A 29 -6.63 13.89 -4.82
CA LEU A 29 -6.00 15.17 -4.45
C LEU A 29 -6.94 16.37 -4.64
N ASN A 30 -7.81 16.34 -5.65
CA ASN A 30 -8.80 17.41 -5.89
C ASN A 30 -9.82 17.55 -4.74
N ASN A 31 -9.97 16.53 -3.89
CA ASN A 31 -10.87 16.55 -2.74
C ASN A 31 -10.13 16.87 -1.42
N LEU A 32 -8.82 17.11 -1.46
CA LEU A 32 -7.99 17.33 -0.28
C LEU A 32 -7.40 18.73 -0.28
N CYS A 33 -7.27 19.30 0.92
CA CYS A 33 -6.52 20.52 1.17
C CYS A 33 -5.25 20.22 1.97
N ALA A 34 -4.30 21.16 1.97
CA ALA A 34 -2.99 20.99 2.57
C ALA A 34 -2.99 20.60 4.07
N ASP A 35 -4.08 20.86 4.81
CA ASP A 35 -4.27 20.54 6.23
C ASP A 35 -5.21 19.36 6.50
N SER A 36 -5.59 18.61 5.46
CA SER A 36 -6.49 17.45 5.60
C SER A 36 -5.82 16.32 6.36
N ASN A 37 -6.56 15.67 7.27
CA ASN A 37 -6.15 14.39 7.84
C ASN A 37 -6.80 13.27 7.05
N VAL A 38 -6.02 12.27 6.65
CA VAL A 38 -6.45 11.18 5.77
C VAL A 38 -6.15 9.84 6.43
N VAL A 39 -7.08 8.91 6.31
CA VAL A 39 -6.89 7.50 6.67
C VAL A 39 -6.92 6.69 5.38
N GLU A 40 -5.89 5.89 5.16
CA GLU A 40 -5.76 5.01 4.02
C GLU A 40 -5.66 3.57 4.50
N VAL A 41 -6.57 2.72 4.01
CA VAL A 41 -6.68 1.32 4.40
C VAL A 41 -6.25 0.46 3.22
N GLY A 42 -5.28 -0.44 3.43
CA GLY A 42 -4.65 -1.19 2.35
C GLY A 42 -3.69 -0.31 1.55
N SER A 43 -2.82 0.43 2.24
CA SER A 43 -1.88 1.37 1.62
C SER A 43 -0.88 0.70 0.66
N ASN A 44 -0.74 -0.63 0.72
CA ASN A 44 0.17 -1.41 -0.10
C ASN A 44 1.59 -0.79 -0.04
N ILE A 45 2.33 -0.70 -1.15
CA ILE A 45 3.67 -0.08 -1.19
C ILE A 45 3.63 1.46 -1.20
N GLY A 46 2.48 2.10 -1.00
CA GLY A 46 2.35 3.56 -0.84
C GLY A 46 2.15 4.34 -2.14
N MET A 47 1.61 3.71 -3.18
CA MET A 47 1.39 4.34 -4.49
C MET A 47 0.45 5.55 -4.41
N HIS A 48 -0.58 5.48 -3.55
CA HIS A 48 -1.47 6.61 -3.24
C HIS A 48 -1.00 7.39 -2.01
N ALA A 49 -0.49 6.68 -0.99
CA ALA A 49 0.02 7.29 0.24
C ALA A 49 1.00 8.44 -0.01
N ILE A 50 2.01 8.24 -0.86
CA ILE A 50 3.07 9.22 -1.11
C ILE A 50 2.56 10.50 -1.78
N PRO A 51 1.82 10.47 -2.90
CA PRO A 51 1.27 11.69 -3.47
C PRO A 51 0.28 12.39 -2.55
N ILE A 52 -0.56 11.64 -1.81
CA ILE A 52 -1.46 12.22 -0.80
C ILE A 52 -0.65 12.98 0.25
N ALA A 53 0.34 12.32 0.87
CA ALA A 53 1.17 12.92 1.91
C ALA A 53 1.89 14.18 1.47
N ARG A 54 2.34 14.24 0.21
CA ARG A 54 2.95 15.44 -0.39
C ARG A 54 1.96 16.59 -0.56
N HIS A 55 0.71 16.27 -0.88
CA HIS A 55 -0.36 17.25 -1.07
C HIS A 55 -0.86 17.81 0.27
N ILE A 56 -0.93 16.97 1.31
CA ILE A 56 -1.39 17.34 2.66
C ILE A 56 -0.23 17.76 3.59
N GLU A 57 0.63 18.66 3.14
CA GLU A 57 1.87 19.09 3.84
C GLU A 57 1.71 19.49 5.32
N ARG A 58 0.54 20.00 5.73
CA ARG A 58 0.20 20.40 7.12
C ARG A 58 -0.74 19.42 7.81
N GLY A 59 -1.25 18.45 7.08
CA GLY A 59 -2.13 17.39 7.54
C GLY A 59 -1.37 16.17 8.05
N LYS A 60 -2.10 15.10 8.34
CA LYS A 60 -1.55 13.79 8.74
C LYS A 60 -2.17 12.68 7.91
N LEU A 61 -1.34 11.77 7.44
CA LEU A 61 -1.77 10.54 6.76
C LEU A 61 -1.56 9.35 7.69
N PHE A 62 -2.61 8.56 7.91
CA PHE A 62 -2.56 7.31 8.65
C PHE A 62 -2.75 6.14 7.68
N CYS A 63 -1.72 5.32 7.49
CA CYS A 63 -1.68 4.23 6.53
C CYS A 63 -1.74 2.88 7.24
N PHE A 64 -2.61 1.98 6.80
CA PHE A 64 -2.77 0.64 7.34
C PHE A 64 -2.42 -0.39 6.27
N GLU A 65 -1.46 -1.27 6.54
CA GLU A 65 -1.08 -2.37 5.66
C GLU A 65 -0.75 -3.62 6.48
N PRO A 66 -1.60 -4.67 6.47
CA PRO A 66 -1.41 -5.85 7.29
C PRO A 66 -0.24 -6.76 6.83
N GLN A 67 0.10 -6.77 5.53
CA GLN A 67 1.11 -7.69 5.01
C GLN A 67 2.53 -7.22 5.35
N ARG A 68 3.23 -7.93 6.24
CA ARG A 68 4.53 -7.52 6.82
C ARG A 68 5.56 -7.02 5.78
N VAL A 69 5.78 -7.76 4.68
CA VAL A 69 6.80 -7.40 3.68
C VAL A 69 6.39 -6.17 2.86
N ILE A 70 5.09 -6.03 2.59
CA ILE A 70 4.56 -4.86 1.88
C ILE A 70 4.62 -3.64 2.78
N PHE A 71 4.22 -3.79 4.04
CA PHE A 71 4.37 -2.76 5.06
C PHE A 71 5.83 -2.28 5.19
N GLN A 72 6.80 -3.20 5.17
CA GLN A 72 8.23 -2.84 5.18
C GLN A 72 8.61 -2.00 3.94
N THR A 73 8.09 -2.37 2.77
CA THR A 73 8.28 -1.62 1.52
C THR A 73 7.61 -0.24 1.58
N LEU A 74 6.40 -0.13 2.13
CA LEU A 74 5.72 1.13 2.41
C LEU A 74 6.59 2.05 3.27
N CYS A 75 7.12 1.54 4.39
CA CYS A 75 8.01 2.32 5.27
C CYS A 75 9.27 2.79 4.55
N ALA A 76 9.87 1.93 3.71
CA ALA A 76 11.02 2.30 2.89
C ALA A 76 10.65 3.43 1.91
N ASN A 77 9.49 3.32 1.26
CA ASN A 77 8.99 4.31 0.31
C ASN A 77 8.68 5.66 0.98
N ILE A 78 8.04 5.66 2.14
CA ILE A 78 7.84 6.87 2.96
C ILE A 78 9.19 7.53 3.26
N SER A 79 10.17 6.74 3.70
CA SER A 79 11.52 7.22 4.06
C SER A 79 12.28 7.78 2.87
N LEU A 80 12.23 7.12 1.71
CA LEU A 80 12.86 7.56 0.46
C LEU A 80 12.32 8.90 -0.07
N ASN A 81 11.12 9.29 0.36
CA ASN A 81 10.49 10.56 -0.01
C ASN A 81 10.55 11.60 1.11
N SER A 82 11.27 11.32 2.21
CA SER A 82 11.45 12.22 3.36
C SER A 82 10.13 12.74 3.96
N LEU A 83 9.10 11.90 3.95
CA LEU A 83 7.77 12.27 4.45
C LEU A 83 7.71 12.06 5.97
N THR A 84 7.37 13.12 6.69
CA THR A 84 7.29 13.12 8.17
C THR A 84 5.86 13.21 8.69
N ASN A 85 4.89 13.44 7.81
CA ASN A 85 3.46 13.52 8.12
C ASN A 85 2.71 12.20 7.90
N VAL A 86 3.42 11.09 7.71
CA VAL A 86 2.84 9.76 7.47
C VAL A 86 3.08 8.86 8.69
N TYR A 87 2.00 8.25 9.18
CA TYR A 87 1.97 7.29 10.27
C TYR A 87 1.53 5.94 9.71
N ALA A 88 2.44 4.98 9.61
CA ALA A 88 2.15 3.66 9.04
C ALA A 88 2.00 2.61 10.15
N TYR A 89 1.00 1.74 10.01
CA TYR A 89 0.68 0.66 10.94
C TYR A 89 0.65 -0.68 10.20
N GLN A 90 1.33 -1.69 10.78
CA GLN A 90 1.28 -3.06 10.29
C GLN A 90 0.01 -3.76 10.79
N GLU A 91 -1.15 -3.22 10.44
CA GLU A 91 -2.45 -3.61 10.98
C GLU A 91 -3.50 -3.69 9.87
N GLY A 92 -4.43 -4.64 10.02
CA GLY A 92 -5.65 -4.68 9.21
C GLY A 92 -6.75 -3.85 9.88
N VAL A 93 -7.66 -3.30 9.08
CA VAL A 93 -8.82 -2.55 9.59
C VAL A 93 -10.08 -3.40 9.45
N GLY A 94 -10.77 -3.61 10.57
CA GLY A 94 -11.98 -4.42 10.68
C GLY A 94 -12.99 -3.84 11.67
N ASP A 95 -14.10 -4.53 11.86
CA ASP A 95 -15.17 -4.19 12.82
C ASP A 95 -14.83 -4.58 14.27
N GLU A 96 -13.91 -5.52 14.46
CA GLU A 96 -13.43 -5.98 15.76
C GLU A 96 -11.91 -5.95 15.89
N ASN A 97 -11.42 -5.82 17.13
CA ASN A 97 -10.01 -6.00 17.45
C ASN A 97 -9.70 -7.49 17.58
N ALA A 98 -8.98 -8.03 16.60
CA ALA A 98 -8.60 -9.44 16.57
C ALA A 98 -7.17 -9.63 16.08
N TRP A 99 -6.58 -10.78 16.41
CA TRP A 99 -5.35 -11.25 15.80
C TRP A 99 -5.69 -12.17 14.63
N LEU A 100 -5.25 -11.81 13.43
CA LEU A 100 -5.30 -12.67 12.25
C LEU A 100 -3.89 -13.09 11.85
N GLU A 101 -3.76 -14.35 11.45
CA GLU A 101 -2.61 -14.81 10.71
C GLU A 101 -2.76 -14.37 9.25
N ILE A 102 -1.83 -13.55 8.79
CA ILE A 102 -1.80 -13.08 7.41
C ILE A 102 -0.98 -14.10 6.61
N PRO A 103 -1.59 -14.85 5.68
CA PRO A 103 -0.85 -15.82 4.90
C PRO A 103 0.20 -15.10 4.05
N SER A 104 1.46 -15.51 4.18
CA SER A 104 2.56 -15.00 3.37
C SER A 104 2.74 -15.87 2.13
N SER A 105 2.67 -15.27 0.94
CA SER A 105 3.09 -15.92 -0.31
C SER A 105 4.62 -15.94 -0.43
N ASP A 106 5.12 -16.77 -1.34
CA ASP A 106 6.52 -16.70 -1.78
C ASP A 106 6.74 -15.38 -2.54
N TYR A 107 7.43 -14.43 -1.88
CA TYR A 107 7.73 -13.11 -2.43
C TYR A 107 8.74 -13.16 -3.59
N GLU A 108 9.25 -14.33 -3.97
CA GLU A 108 10.08 -14.53 -5.16
C GLU A 108 9.26 -14.82 -6.44
N THR A 109 7.93 -14.91 -6.36
CA THR A 109 7.05 -15.10 -7.52
C THR A 109 6.25 -13.85 -7.91
N GLU A 110 6.03 -13.62 -9.21
CA GLU A 110 5.23 -12.48 -9.69
C GLU A 110 3.79 -12.59 -9.18
N TRP A 111 3.34 -11.68 -8.30
CA TRP A 111 2.01 -11.75 -7.68
C TRP A 111 1.31 -10.39 -7.63
N ASN A 112 -0.03 -10.38 -7.75
CA ASN A 112 -0.85 -9.19 -7.55
C ASN A 112 -1.20 -9.04 -6.06
N TYR A 113 -0.35 -8.34 -5.32
CA TYR A 113 -0.52 -8.15 -3.88
C TYR A 113 -1.74 -7.30 -3.50
N GLY A 114 -2.32 -6.55 -4.44
CA GLY A 114 -3.47 -5.68 -4.21
C GLY A 114 -4.82 -6.38 -4.06
N SER A 115 -4.90 -7.69 -4.31
CA SER A 115 -6.15 -8.46 -4.23
C SER A 115 -6.40 -9.11 -2.85
N PHE A 116 -5.60 -8.77 -1.84
CA PHE A 116 -5.74 -9.35 -0.51
C PHE A 116 -6.94 -8.76 0.27
N SER A 117 -7.75 -9.64 0.88
CA SER A 117 -8.88 -9.28 1.72
C SER A 117 -8.79 -9.98 3.08
N LEU A 118 -9.09 -9.26 4.16
CA LEU A 118 -9.06 -9.84 5.52
C LEU A 118 -10.12 -10.95 5.73
N ASP A 119 -11.29 -10.83 5.09
CA ASP A 119 -12.42 -11.76 5.26
C ASP A 119 -12.28 -13.02 4.38
N LYS A 120 -11.69 -12.86 3.19
CA LYS A 120 -11.59 -13.94 2.19
C LYS A 120 -10.18 -14.53 2.07
N GLY A 121 -9.19 -13.91 2.70
CA GLY A 121 -7.78 -14.18 2.42
C GLY A 121 -7.40 -13.67 1.02
N PHE A 122 -6.96 -14.57 0.15
CA PHE A 122 -6.58 -14.22 -1.22
C PHE A 122 -7.79 -14.23 -2.16
N ASP A 123 -7.80 -13.33 -3.15
CA ASP A 123 -8.78 -13.40 -4.24
C ASP A 123 -8.47 -14.56 -5.21
N THR A 124 -9.51 -15.23 -5.69
CA THR A 124 -9.49 -16.55 -6.35
C THR A 124 -9.11 -16.53 -7.84
N GLU A 125 -8.37 -15.52 -8.31
CA GLU A 125 -8.01 -15.40 -9.73
C GLU A 125 -6.93 -16.41 -10.18
N SER A 126 -6.42 -17.26 -9.29
CA SER A 126 -5.53 -18.38 -9.60
C SER A 126 -5.65 -19.49 -8.56
N SER A 127 -5.50 -20.76 -8.98
CA SER A 127 -5.44 -21.91 -8.08
C SER A 127 -4.20 -21.81 -7.19
N PHE A 128 -4.41 -21.77 -5.87
CA PHE A 128 -3.36 -21.63 -4.87
C PHE A 128 -3.20 -22.92 -4.08
N ASP A 129 -2.11 -23.64 -4.34
CA ASP A 129 -1.64 -24.72 -3.46
C ASP A 129 -0.72 -24.08 -2.42
N GLY A 130 -1.29 -23.66 -1.29
CA GLY A 130 -0.53 -23.05 -0.21
C GLY A 130 0.61 -23.94 0.29
N ILE A 131 1.71 -23.34 0.72
CA ILE A 131 2.79 -24.05 1.42
C ILE A 131 2.44 -24.08 2.91
N ARG A 132 2.42 -25.28 3.49
CA ARG A 132 2.26 -25.54 4.93
C ARG A 132 3.45 -25.03 5.75
#